data_AF-A0A0S2YR87-F1
#
_entry.id   AF-A0A0S2YR87-F1
#
_cell.length_a   1.000
_cell.length_b   1.000
_cell.length_c   1.000
_cell.angle_alpha   90.00
_cell.angle_beta   90.00
_cell.angle_gamma   90.00
#
_symmetry.space_group_name_H-M   'P 1'
#
loop_
_entity.id
_entity.type
_entity.pdbx_description
1 polymer ?
#
loop_
_entity_poly.entity_id
_entity_poly.type
_entity_poly.pdbx_seq_one_letter_code
_entity_poly.pdbx_strand_id
1 'polypeptide(L)'
;GRCVGPDICCGARIGCFLGSRETRMCRTENMVPITCYNSDLKPCGRMQEGRCGAPGICCTENKCEMNDDCVAEDTQGEEVEESQRGGRPRLDLLAAARDRWEEQ
;
A
#
# COMPACT_ATOMS: atom_id res chain seq x y z
N GLY A 1 -5.67 -7.57 -2.00
CA GLY A 1 -4.67 -7.64 -3.08
C GLY A 1 -4.78 -6.41 -3.93
N ARG A 2 -3.84 -6.21 -4.85
CA ARG A 2 -3.80 -5.15 -5.84
C ARG A 2 -3.42 -5.72 -7.18
N CYS A 3 -3.95 -5.12 -8.24
CA CYS A 3 -3.62 -5.48 -9.60
C CYS A 3 -2.24 -4.92 -9.95
N VAL A 4 -1.34 -5.80 -10.38
CA VAL A 4 -0.02 -5.43 -10.92
C VAL A 4 -0.04 -5.47 -12.45
N GLY A 5 -0.95 -6.28 -13.00
CA GLY A 5 -1.26 -6.35 -14.42
C GLY A 5 -2.64 -6.97 -14.63
N PRO A 6 -3.10 -7.10 -15.89
CA PRO A 6 -4.47 -7.50 -16.20
C PRO A 6 -4.82 -8.91 -15.71
N ASP A 7 -3.81 -9.78 -15.62
CA ASP A 7 -3.94 -11.17 -15.18
C ASP A 7 -3.19 -11.46 -13.88
N ILE A 8 -2.81 -10.44 -13.11
CA ILE A 8 -1.97 -10.58 -11.91
C ILE A 8 -2.53 -9.77 -10.75
N CYS A 9 -2.86 -10.46 -9.66
CA CYS A 9 -3.31 -9.86 -8.40
C CYS A 9 -2.43 -10.33 -7.25
N CYS A 10 -1.80 -9.40 -6.54
CA CYS A 10 -0.87 -9.70 -5.46
C CYS A 10 -1.25 -9.02 -4.14
N GLY A 11 -0.86 -9.60 -3.02
CA GLY A 11 -0.93 -8.91 -1.74
C GLY A 11 -0.14 -9.62 -0.65
N ALA A 12 0.34 -8.85 0.32
CA ALA A 12 1.27 -9.34 1.33
C ALA A 12 0.81 -10.59 2.09
N ARG A 13 -0.50 -10.73 2.36
CA ARG A 13 -1.06 -11.87 3.10
C ARG A 13 -1.62 -13.00 2.22
N ILE A 14 -1.80 -12.76 0.92
CA ILE A 14 -2.47 -13.71 0.00
C ILE A 14 -1.53 -14.26 -1.07
N GLY A 15 -0.28 -13.77 -1.12
CA GLY A 15 0.66 -14.08 -2.19
C GLY A 15 0.25 -13.42 -3.50
N CYS A 16 0.52 -14.10 -4.61
CA CYS A 16 0.17 -13.65 -5.96
C CYS A 16 -0.66 -14.71 -6.68
N PHE A 17 -1.74 -14.25 -7.31
CA PHE A 17 -2.56 -15.03 -8.20
C PHE A 17 -2.30 -14.62 -9.64
N LEU A 18 -2.08 -15.59 -10.53
CA LEU A 18 -1.84 -15.39 -11.96
C LEU A 18 -2.91 -16.15 -12.76
N GLY A 19 -3.64 -15.45 -13.62
CA GLY A 19 -4.63 -16.04 -14.54
C GLY A 19 -5.78 -16.81 -13.85
N SER A 20 -6.02 -16.55 -12.57
CA SER A 20 -7.04 -17.23 -11.77
C SER A 20 -8.37 -16.46 -11.75
N ARG A 21 -9.37 -16.94 -11.01
CA ARG A 21 -10.65 -16.23 -10.91
C ARG A 21 -10.51 -14.88 -10.18
N GLU A 22 -9.57 -14.80 -9.25
CA GLU A 22 -9.24 -13.62 -8.45
C GLU A 22 -8.68 -12.47 -9.32
N THR A 23 -8.04 -12.79 -10.46
CA THR A 23 -7.43 -11.79 -11.37
C THR A 23 -8.43 -11.23 -12.38
N ARG A 24 -9.65 -11.80 -12.48
CA ARG A 24 -10.67 -11.33 -13.42
C ARG A 24 -11.03 -9.85 -13.21
N MET A 25 -10.95 -9.36 -11.98
CA MET A 25 -11.19 -7.94 -11.68
C MET A 25 -10.10 -7.05 -12.30
N CYS A 26 -8.84 -7.50 -12.32
CA CYS A 26 -7.73 -6.74 -12.88
C CYS A 26 -7.86 -6.54 -14.40
N ARG A 27 -8.48 -7.47 -15.13
CA ARG A 27 -8.79 -7.27 -16.56
C ARG A 27 -9.73 -6.10 -16.83
N THR A 28 -10.55 -5.72 -15.85
CA THR A 28 -11.45 -4.57 -16.01
C THR A 28 -10.69 -3.24 -16.06
N GLU A 29 -9.46 -3.20 -15.52
CA GLU A 29 -8.59 -2.03 -15.59
C GLU A 29 -8.21 -1.69 -17.04
N ASN A 30 -8.17 -2.66 -17.96
CA ASN A 30 -7.94 -2.42 -19.39
C ASN A 30 -9.03 -1.58 -20.06
N MET A 31 -10.22 -1.49 -19.44
CA MET A 31 -11.32 -0.64 -19.94
C MET A 31 -11.25 0.79 -19.39
N VAL A 32 -10.33 1.05 -18.46
CA VAL A 32 -10.14 2.35 -17.83
C VAL A 32 -9.09 3.13 -18.63
N PRO A 33 -9.41 4.30 -19.21
CA PRO A 33 -8.51 5.04 -20.09
C PRO A 33 -7.39 5.80 -19.36
N ILE A 34 -7.33 5.68 -18.03
CA ILE A 34 -6.29 6.32 -17.20
C ILE A 34 -5.29 5.26 -16.73
N THR A 35 -4.02 5.63 -16.69
CA THR A 35 -2.97 4.74 -16.19
C THR A 35 -2.99 4.70 -14.66
N CYS A 36 -2.94 3.49 -14.11
CA CYS A 36 -2.67 3.27 -12.69
C CYS A 36 -1.20 2.91 -12.48
N TYR A 37 -0.66 3.25 -11.32
CA TYR A 37 0.70 2.87 -10.96
C TYR A 37 0.80 2.61 -9.46
N ASN A 38 1.37 1.46 -9.10
CA ASN A 38 1.59 1.07 -7.71
C ASN A 38 2.86 1.76 -7.16
N SER A 39 2.76 3.06 -6.86
CA SER A 39 3.88 3.89 -6.38
C SER A 39 4.36 3.56 -4.97
N ASP A 40 3.50 2.96 -4.16
CA ASP A 40 3.78 2.55 -2.79
C ASP A 40 4.49 1.20 -2.68
N LEU A 41 4.51 0.40 -3.75
CA LEU A 41 5.22 -0.87 -3.77
C LEU A 41 6.71 -0.65 -4.06
N LYS A 42 7.56 -1.32 -3.28
CA LYS A 42 9.02 -1.29 -3.48
C LYS A 42 9.37 -1.73 -4.92
N PRO A 43 10.19 -0.97 -5.66
CA PRO A 43 10.68 -1.39 -6.96
C PRO A 43 11.63 -2.58 -6.82
N CYS A 44 11.60 -3.49 -7.80
CA CYS A 44 12.42 -4.69 -7.80
C CYS A 44 12.83 -5.09 -9.23
N GLY A 45 13.82 -5.97 -9.34
CA GLY A 45 14.44 -6.36 -10.61
C GLY A 45 15.60 -5.45 -10.98
N ARG A 46 16.44 -5.92 -11.90
CA ARG A 46 17.72 -5.25 -12.23
C ARG A 46 17.55 -3.85 -12.81
N MET A 47 16.47 -3.60 -13.54
CA MET A 47 16.16 -2.29 -14.12
C MET A 47 14.99 -1.60 -13.39
N GLN A 48 14.60 -2.10 -12.20
CA GLN A 48 13.46 -1.59 -11.43
C GLN A 48 12.12 -1.62 -12.20
N GLU A 49 12.01 -2.51 -13.20
CA GLU A 49 10.81 -2.66 -14.02
C GLU A 49 9.63 -3.31 -13.26
N GLY A 50 9.92 -4.01 -12.16
CA GLY A 50 8.94 -4.73 -11.35
C GLY A 50 8.61 -4.04 -10.03
N ARG A 51 7.53 -4.49 -9.39
CA ARG A 51 7.11 -4.08 -8.05
C ARG A 51 6.95 -5.30 -7.15
N CYS A 52 7.34 -5.18 -5.88
CA CYS A 52 7.14 -6.24 -4.90
C CYS A 52 5.65 -6.37 -4.58
N GLY A 53 5.01 -7.43 -5.07
CA GLY A 53 3.56 -7.66 -4.87
C GLY A 53 3.25 -8.43 -3.58
N ALA A 54 4.19 -9.27 -3.14
CA ALA A 54 4.11 -10.08 -1.93
C ALA A 54 5.54 -10.37 -1.41
N PRO A 55 5.71 -10.82 -0.16
CA PRO A 55 7.01 -11.18 0.40
C PRO A 55 7.77 -12.16 -0.51
N GLY A 56 8.96 -11.77 -0.92
CA GLY A 56 9.84 -12.55 -1.80
C GLY A 56 9.40 -12.63 -3.26
N ILE A 57 8.37 -11.89 -3.69
CA ILE A 57 7.83 -11.96 -5.07
C ILE A 57 7.86 -10.58 -5.75
N CYS A 58 8.60 -10.50 -6.85
CA CYS A 58 8.68 -9.36 -7.74
C CYS A 58 7.80 -9.59 -8.98
N CYS A 59 6.89 -8.67 -9.29
CA CYS A 59 6.01 -8.78 -10.45
C CYS A 59 6.13 -7.58 -11.39
N THR A 60 6.11 -7.86 -12.68
CA THR A 60 5.79 -6.89 -13.73
C THR A 60 4.32 -7.05 -14.14
N GLU A 61 3.86 -6.29 -15.13
CA GLU A 61 2.50 -6.41 -15.67
C GLU A 61 2.17 -7.82 -16.22
N ASN A 62 3.18 -8.59 -16.62
CA ASN A 62 2.98 -9.85 -17.36
C ASN A 62 3.56 -11.09 -16.66
N LYS A 63 4.47 -10.92 -15.69
CA LYS A 63 5.11 -12.05 -15.01
C LYS A 63 5.44 -11.73 -13.55
N CYS A 64 5.58 -12.78 -12.76
CA CYS A 64 6.09 -12.73 -11.39
C CYS A 64 7.25 -13.70 -11.23
N GLU A 65 8.27 -13.28 -10.50
CA GLU A 65 9.47 -14.06 -10.21
C GLU A 65 9.81 -13.92 -8.72
N MET A 66 10.45 -14.94 -8.15
CA MET A 66 10.99 -14.81 -6.80
C MET A 66 12.16 -13.83 -6.81
N ASN A 67 12.20 -12.92 -5.84
CA ASN A 67 13.29 -11.97 -5.70
C ASN A 67 13.52 -11.66 -4.22
N ASP A 68 14.77 -11.82 -3.77
CA ASP A 68 15.21 -11.56 -2.41
C ASP A 68 15.06 -10.08 -2.02
N ASP A 69 15.09 -9.16 -3.00
CA ASP A 69 14.83 -7.73 -2.78
C ASP A 69 13.43 -7.46 -2.19
N CYS A 70 12.49 -8.39 -2.39
CA CYS A 70 11.11 -8.29 -1.97
C CYS A 70 10.81 -9.05 -0.67
N VAL A 71 11.80 -9.70 -0.06
CA VAL A 71 11.61 -10.32 1.26
C VAL A 71 11.27 -9.19 2.23
N ALA A 72 10.15 -9.35 2.94
CA ALA A 72 9.83 -8.43 4.00
C ALA A 72 10.94 -8.57 5.04
N GLU A 73 11.73 -7.51 5.25
CA GLU A 73 12.39 -7.39 6.54
C GLU A 73 11.25 -7.28 7.54
N ASP A 74 11.29 -8.05 8.64
CA ASP A 74 10.30 -8.00 9.70
C ASP A 74 10.33 -6.62 10.37
N THR A 75 9.88 -5.59 9.66
CA THR A 75 9.42 -4.34 10.24
C THR A 75 8.13 -4.71 10.93
N GLN A 76 8.29 -5.10 12.18
CA GLN A 76 7.30 -5.15 13.26
C GLN A 76 6.01 -4.50 12.81
N GLY A 77 4.99 -5.33 12.60
CA GLY A 77 3.65 -4.85 12.30
C GLY A 77 3.29 -3.76 13.29
N GLU A 78 2.73 -2.66 12.79
CA GLU A 78 2.03 -1.71 13.62
C GLU A 78 1.04 -2.51 14.49
N GLU A 79 1.41 -2.67 15.75
CA GLU A 79 0.52 -3.06 16.81
C GLU A 79 -0.52 -1.95 16.87
N VAL A 80 -1.67 -2.19 16.24
CA VAL A 80 -2.88 -1.46 16.58
C VAL A 80 -3.21 -1.89 18.01
N GLU A 81 -2.72 -1.13 18.99
CA GLU A 81 -3.18 -1.19 20.37
C GLU A 81 -4.65 -0.78 20.41
N GLU A 82 -5.52 -1.76 20.16
CA GLU A 82 -6.92 -1.69 20.52
C GLU A 82 -7.09 -2.16 21.97
N SER A 83 -6.76 -1.27 22.91
CA SER A 83 -7.16 -1.44 24.31
C SER A 83 -8.52 -0.77 24.53
N GLN A 84 -9.52 -1.63 24.69
CA GLN A 84 -10.91 -1.27 24.92
C GLN A 84 -11.11 -0.58 26.28
N ARG A 85 -12.12 0.31 26.28
CA ARG A 85 -12.90 0.83 27.43
C ARG A 85 -12.29 1.99 28.24
N GLY A 86 -12.83 3.17 27.95
CA GLY A 86 -13.38 4.03 29.01
C GLY A 86 -12.76 5.43 29.12
N GLY A 87 -13.36 6.41 28.41
CA GLY A 87 -13.19 7.83 28.72
C GLY A 87 -13.16 8.74 27.49
N ARG A 88 -14.26 9.45 27.21
CA ARG A 88 -14.29 10.68 26.40
C ARG A 88 -14.79 11.82 27.31
N PRO A 89 -14.57 13.11 26.98
CA PRO A 89 -13.62 13.68 26.01
C PRO A 89 -12.82 14.87 26.58
N ARG A 90 -11.84 15.37 25.84
CA ARG A 90 -11.63 16.83 25.79
C ARG A 90 -11.43 17.26 24.35
N LEU A 91 -12.53 17.63 23.70
CA LEU A 91 -12.49 18.65 22.66
C LEU A 91 -12.01 19.93 23.34
N ASP A 92 -11.08 20.65 22.73
CA ASP A 92 -11.24 22.10 22.56
C ASP A 92 -10.46 22.52 21.32
N LEU A 93 -11.27 22.84 20.31
CA LEU A 93 -10.93 23.30 18.99
C LEU A 93 -10.89 24.83 19.03
N LEU A 94 -9.80 25.42 18.52
CA LEU A 94 -9.72 26.76 17.91
C LEU A 94 -10.13 28.02 18.72
N ALA A 95 -9.20 28.97 18.81
CA ALA A 95 -9.34 30.45 18.85
C ALA A 95 -8.38 31.04 19.91
N ALA A 96 -7.63 32.11 19.72
CA ALA A 96 -7.67 33.17 18.73
C ALA A 96 -6.29 33.87 18.66
N ALA A 97 -6.04 34.48 17.50
CA ALA A 97 -5.45 35.81 17.30
C ALA A 97 -4.44 36.34 18.34
N ARG A 98 -3.18 36.54 17.97
CA ARG A 98 -2.66 37.74 17.26
C ARG A 98 -2.66 39.00 18.15
N ASP A 99 -1.44 39.43 18.49
CA ASP A 99 -0.96 40.79 18.82
C ASP A 99 -1.75 41.67 19.81
N ARG A 100 -1.03 42.17 20.83
CA ARG A 100 -0.94 43.58 21.31
C ARG A 100 -0.25 43.57 22.69
N TRP A 101 1.02 43.98 22.81
CA TRP A 101 1.51 45.35 23.06
C TRP A 101 1.01 46.00 24.38
N GLU A 102 2.01 46.43 25.16
CA GLU A 102 2.07 47.54 26.15
C GLU A 102 1.67 47.34 27.63
N GLU A 103 2.72 47.51 28.45
CA GLU A 103 2.84 48.43 29.61
C GLU A 103 1.83 48.35 30.77
N GLN A 104 2.32 47.89 31.92
CA GLN A 104 2.46 48.68 33.15
C GLN A 104 3.28 47.94 34.21
#